data_AF-A0A9E5TQC0-F1
#
_entry.id   AF-A0A9E5TQC0-F1
#
_cell.length_a   1.000
_cell.length_b   1.000
_cell.length_c   1.000
_cell.angle_alpha   90.00
_cell.angle_beta   90.00
_cell.angle_gamma   90.00
#
_symmetry.space_group_name_H-M   'P 1'
#
loop_
_entity.id
_entity.type
_entity.pdbx_description
1 polymer ?
#
loop_
_entity_poly.entity_id
_entity_poly.type
_entity_poly.pdbx_seq_one_letter_code
_entity_poly.pdbx_strand_id
1 'polypeptide(L)'
;MKRTISWAVMLPAFVLGTAFVGWWTVPVVGGAWGVVTAYDGKPWRAAALAAAAAWAILLASSATRGPLLTLAGTLGAIFGLPGFAVLLLALIFPALLAWSAAGLVSAVREILRERARAAEAVAAG
;
A
#
# COMPACT_ATOMS: atom_id res chain seq x y z
N MET A 1 -6.28 -12.30 17.11
CA MET A 1 -6.74 -13.03 15.90
C MET A 1 -7.14 -12.12 14.74
N LYS A 2 -7.85 -10.98 14.94
CA LYS A 2 -8.19 -10.02 13.85
C LYS A 2 -6.98 -9.53 13.03
N ARG A 3 -5.82 -9.36 13.68
CA ARG A 3 -4.58 -8.85 13.05
C ARG A 3 -3.92 -9.82 12.07
N THR A 4 -4.01 -11.14 12.28
CA THR A 4 -3.43 -12.16 11.39
C THR A 4 -4.31 -12.39 10.16
N ILE A 5 -5.63 -12.38 10.35
CA ILE A 5 -6.62 -12.48 9.25
C ILE A 5 -6.46 -11.30 8.28
N SER A 6 -6.21 -10.10 8.82
CA SER A 6 -5.96 -8.89 8.04
C SER A 6 -4.76 -9.03 7.09
N TRP A 7 -3.64 -9.56 7.58
CA TRP A 7 -2.44 -9.78 6.78
C TRP A 7 -2.62 -10.85 5.71
N ALA A 8 -3.30 -11.95 6.06
CA ALA A 8 -3.56 -13.05 5.15
C ALA A 8 -4.44 -12.65 3.94
N VAL A 9 -5.24 -11.59 4.07
CA VAL A 9 -6.09 -11.08 2.97
C VAL A 9 -5.40 -9.95 2.19
N MET A 10 -4.70 -9.03 2.86
CA MET A 10 -4.04 -7.91 2.18
C MET A 10 -2.96 -8.38 1.21
N LEU A 11 -2.11 -9.31 1.67
CA LEU A 11 -0.93 -9.73 0.94
C LEU A 11 -1.30 -10.34 -0.44
N PRO A 12 -2.22 -11.32 -0.55
CA PRO A 12 -2.67 -11.80 -1.86
C PRO A 12 -3.46 -10.74 -2.65
N ALA A 13 -4.21 -9.83 -2.00
CA ALA A 13 -4.92 -8.76 -2.71
C ALA A 13 -3.95 -7.79 -3.42
N PHE A 14 -2.86 -7.39 -2.76
CA PHE A 14 -1.80 -6.58 -3.39
C PHE A 14 -1.05 -7.37 -4.47
N VAL A 15 -0.69 -8.64 -4.21
CA VAL A 15 0.04 -9.47 -5.19
C VAL A 15 -0.79 -9.71 -6.45
N LEU A 16 -2.02 -10.22 -6.30
CA LEU A 16 -2.89 -10.55 -7.43
C LEU A 16 -3.39 -9.29 -8.12
N GLY A 17 -3.84 -8.29 -7.37
CA GLY A 17 -4.31 -7.05 -7.98
C GLY A 17 -3.19 -6.35 -8.75
N THR A 18 -1.96 -6.29 -8.22
CA THR A 18 -0.85 -5.67 -8.97
C THR A 18 -0.49 -6.49 -10.20
N ALA A 19 -0.57 -7.83 -10.14
CA ALA A 19 -0.29 -8.69 -11.29
C ALA A 19 -1.33 -8.58 -12.41
N PHE A 20 -2.62 -8.42 -12.09
CA PHE A 20 -3.71 -8.41 -13.08
C PHE A 20 -4.23 -7.04 -13.47
N VAL A 21 -4.25 -6.08 -12.53
CA VAL A 21 -4.83 -4.74 -12.69
C VAL A 21 -3.73 -3.67 -12.75
N GLY A 22 -2.47 -4.06 -12.50
CA GLY A 22 -1.32 -3.18 -12.52
C GLY A 22 -1.16 -2.34 -11.24
N TRP A 23 -0.26 -1.36 -11.31
CA TRP A 23 0.18 -0.54 -10.19
C TRP A 23 -0.93 0.25 -9.47
N TRP A 24 -2.07 0.53 -10.12
CA TRP A 24 -3.24 1.19 -9.52
C TRP A 24 -3.88 0.39 -8.38
N THR A 25 -3.60 -0.90 -8.28
CA THR A 25 -4.04 -1.72 -7.15
C THR A 25 -3.52 -1.19 -5.82
N VAL A 26 -2.29 -0.69 -5.79
CA VAL A 26 -1.64 -0.28 -4.54
C VAL A 26 -2.41 0.85 -3.82
N PRO A 27 -2.76 1.97 -4.48
CA PRO A 27 -3.53 3.02 -3.83
C PRO A 27 -4.98 2.60 -3.54
N VAL A 28 -5.61 1.79 -4.40
CA VAL A 28 -7.00 1.34 -4.21
C VAL A 28 -7.13 0.42 -3.00
N VAL A 29 -6.29 -0.62 -2.92
CA VAL A 29 -6.30 -1.58 -1.80
C VAL A 29 -5.82 -0.90 -0.51
N GLY A 30 -4.79 -0.05 -0.59
CA GLY A 30 -4.32 0.75 0.55
C GLY A 30 -5.40 1.69 1.09
N GLY A 31 -6.12 2.38 0.21
CA GLY A 31 -7.24 3.25 0.57
C GLY A 31 -8.42 2.47 1.17
N ALA A 32 -8.83 1.37 0.54
CA ALA A 32 -9.89 0.50 1.06
C ALA A 32 -9.55 -0.02 2.47
N TRP A 33 -8.28 -0.36 2.71
CA TRP A 33 -7.81 -0.76 4.02
C TRP A 33 -7.96 0.35 5.08
N GLY A 34 -7.67 1.60 4.70
CA GLY A 34 -7.88 2.79 5.53
C GLY A 34 -9.35 3.02 5.93
N VAL A 35 -10.31 2.58 5.10
CA VAL A 35 -11.74 2.58 5.46
C VAL A 35 -12.06 1.51 6.49
N VAL A 36 -11.57 0.28 6.28
CA VAL A 36 -11.96 -0.89 7.10
C VAL A 36 -11.31 -0.86 8.48
N THR A 37 -10.06 -0.44 8.60
CA THR A 37 -9.25 -0.61 9.83
C THR A 37 -9.09 0.60 10.72
N ALA A 38 -9.76 1.73 10.43
CA ALA A 38 -9.66 2.92 11.27
C ALA A 38 -10.19 2.75 12.73
N TYR A 39 -10.63 1.56 13.12
CA TYR A 39 -11.10 1.25 14.48
C TYR A 39 -10.00 0.70 15.42
N ASP A 40 -8.87 0.18 14.91
CA ASP A 40 -7.90 -0.61 15.71
C ASP A 40 -6.46 0.00 15.78
N GLY A 41 -6.29 1.32 15.62
CA GLY A 41 -5.01 2.01 15.87
C GLY A 41 -4.38 2.69 14.65
N LYS A 42 -3.08 2.41 14.36
CA LYS A 42 -2.26 3.01 13.28
C LYS A 42 -2.32 2.16 11.98
N PRO A 43 -3.37 2.24 11.13
CA PRO A 43 -3.61 1.36 9.97
C PRO A 43 -2.59 1.53 8.83
N TRP A 44 -2.09 2.76 8.64
CA TRP A 44 -1.05 3.13 7.66
C TRP A 44 0.24 2.29 7.70
N ARG A 45 0.73 1.93 8.90
CA ARG A 45 1.97 1.13 9.05
C ARG A 45 1.80 -0.30 8.54
N ALA A 46 0.66 -0.91 8.82
CA ALA A 46 0.36 -2.27 8.36
C ALA A 46 0.17 -2.29 6.82
N ALA A 47 -0.50 -1.27 6.26
CA ALA A 47 -0.67 -1.14 4.83
C ALA A 47 0.66 -0.98 4.08
N ALA A 48 1.57 -0.17 4.61
CA ALA A 48 2.88 0.04 4.01
C ALA A 48 3.74 -1.23 4.01
N LEU A 49 3.79 -1.94 5.15
CA LEU A 49 4.55 -3.19 5.25
C LEU A 49 3.95 -4.30 4.38
N ALA A 50 2.62 -4.40 4.30
CA ALA A 50 1.95 -5.37 3.43
C ALA A 50 2.20 -5.07 1.93
N ALA A 51 2.15 -3.80 1.54
CA ALA A 51 2.45 -3.39 0.16
C ALA A 51 3.92 -3.64 -0.22
N ALA A 52 4.86 -3.29 0.68
CA ALA A 52 6.28 -3.58 0.49
C ALA A 52 6.54 -5.09 0.35
N ALA A 53 5.93 -5.92 1.21
CA ALA A 53 6.07 -7.36 1.17
C ALA A 53 5.49 -7.97 -0.12
N ALA A 54 4.32 -7.50 -0.56
CA ALA A 54 3.71 -7.94 -1.82
C ALA A 54 4.60 -7.63 -3.03
N TRP A 55 5.16 -6.42 -3.10
CA TRP A 55 6.08 -6.05 -4.17
C TRP A 55 7.42 -6.78 -4.08
N ALA A 56 7.93 -7.09 -2.89
CA ALA A 56 9.11 -7.93 -2.73
C ALA A 56 8.89 -9.34 -3.30
N ILE A 57 7.70 -9.92 -3.10
CA ILE A 57 7.34 -11.22 -3.68
C ILE A 57 7.27 -11.15 -5.21
N LEU A 58 6.66 -10.09 -5.75
CA LEU A 58 6.59 -9.88 -7.21
C LEU A 58 7.99 -9.71 -7.81
N LEU A 59 8.85 -8.88 -7.21
CA LEU A 59 10.23 -8.67 -7.64
C LEU A 59 11.06 -9.96 -7.53
N ALA A 60 10.91 -10.73 -6.45
CA ALA A 60 11.59 -12.02 -6.31
C ALA A 60 11.12 -13.03 -7.39
N SER A 61 9.82 -13.03 -7.72
CA SER A 61 9.30 -13.84 -8.82
C SER A 61 9.90 -13.42 -10.16
N SER A 62 9.97 -12.11 -10.43
CA SER A 62 10.59 -11.58 -11.65
C SER A 62 12.10 -11.83 -11.71
N ALA A 63 12.81 -11.84 -10.57
CA ALA A 63 14.24 -12.14 -10.50
C ALA A 63 14.55 -13.58 -10.93
N THR A 64 13.64 -14.52 -10.66
CA THR A 64 13.80 -15.93 -11.04
C THR A 64 13.37 -16.23 -12.48
N ARG A 65 12.61 -15.35 -13.13
CA ARG A 65 11.98 -15.61 -14.43
C ARG A 65 12.33 -14.64 -15.54
N GLY A 66 12.99 -13.51 -15.23
CA GLY A 66 13.20 -12.43 -16.19
C GLY A 66 14.51 -11.65 -15.97
N PRO A 67 14.83 -10.73 -16.88
CA PRO A 67 16.09 -9.98 -16.87
C PRO A 67 16.08 -8.83 -15.85
N LEU A 68 15.47 -9.03 -14.67
CA LEU A 68 15.28 -7.99 -13.66
C LEU A 68 16.60 -7.37 -13.21
N LEU A 69 17.62 -8.21 -12.95
CA LEU A 69 18.92 -7.72 -12.52
C LEU A 69 19.63 -6.92 -13.61
N THR A 70 19.51 -7.35 -14.86
CA THR A 70 20.02 -6.62 -16.03
C THR A 70 19.31 -5.27 -16.16
N LEU A 71 17.98 -5.24 -16.06
CA LEU A 71 17.19 -4.01 -16.11
C LEU A 71 17.56 -3.06 -14.97
N ALA A 72 17.71 -3.57 -13.75
CA ALA A 72 18.13 -2.78 -12.60
C ALA A 72 19.54 -2.19 -12.81
N GLY A 73 20.47 -2.95 -13.40
CA GLY A 73 21.79 -2.47 -13.77
C GLY A 73 21.74 -1.35 -14.83
N THR A 74 20.96 -1.53 -15.89
CA THR A 74 20.79 -0.54 -16.96
C THR A 74 20.15 0.75 -16.43
N LEU A 75 19.07 0.64 -15.67
CA LEU A 75 18.41 1.80 -15.05
C LEU A 75 19.34 2.48 -14.05
N GLY A 76 20.06 1.70 -13.24
CA GLY A 76 21.07 2.22 -12.33
C GLY A 76 22.12 3.06 -13.07
N ALA A 77 22.70 2.54 -14.16
CA ALA A 77 23.67 3.26 -14.96
C ALA A 77 23.11 4.57 -15.55
N ILE A 78 21.86 4.57 -16.02
CA ILE A 78 21.18 5.77 -16.54
C ILE A 78 21.05 6.85 -15.44
N PHE A 79 20.69 6.44 -14.22
CA PHE A 79 20.51 7.37 -13.10
C PHE A 79 21.80 7.67 -12.32
N GLY A 80 22.94 7.10 -12.70
CA GLY A 80 24.19 7.21 -11.94
C GLY A 80 24.14 6.53 -10.57
N LEU A 81 23.30 5.51 -10.41
CA LEU A 81 23.06 4.78 -9.17
C LEU A 81 23.42 3.29 -9.33
N PRO A 82 23.77 2.59 -8.25
CA PRO A 82 23.92 1.14 -8.30
C PRO A 82 22.55 0.47 -8.51
N GLY A 83 22.49 -0.62 -9.26
CA GLY A 83 21.22 -1.27 -9.63
C GLY A 83 20.36 -1.71 -8.44
N PHE A 84 20.96 -2.04 -7.29
CA PHE A 84 20.20 -2.37 -6.07
C PHE A 84 19.38 -1.17 -5.55
N ALA A 85 19.82 0.07 -5.78
CA ALA A 85 19.07 1.27 -5.38
C ALA A 85 17.76 1.37 -6.15
N VAL A 86 17.73 0.93 -7.42
CA VAL A 86 16.50 0.86 -8.24
C VAL A 86 15.52 -0.15 -7.64
N LEU A 87 16.01 -1.30 -7.17
CA LEU A 87 15.17 -2.30 -6.52
C LEU A 87 14.61 -1.80 -5.17
N LEU A 88 15.42 -1.07 -4.40
CA LEU A 88 14.96 -0.45 -3.17
C LEU A 88 13.89 0.61 -3.44
N LEU A 89 14.09 1.46 -4.45
CA LEU A 89 13.08 2.45 -4.87
C LEU A 89 11.78 1.78 -5.31
N ALA A 90 11.88 0.67 -6.05
CA ALA A 90 10.73 -0.13 -6.44
C ALA A 90 9.96 -0.69 -5.23
N LEU A 91 10.61 -0.94 -4.09
CA LEU A 91 9.93 -1.35 -2.85
C LEU A 91 9.40 -0.18 -2.03
N ILE A 92 10.15 0.92 -1.96
CA ILE A 92 9.79 2.12 -1.19
C ILE A 92 8.55 2.79 -1.78
N PHE A 93 8.48 2.89 -3.12
CA PHE A 93 7.37 3.51 -3.83
C PHE A 93 5.99 2.95 -3.44
N PRO A 94 5.70 1.64 -3.57
CA PRO A 94 4.40 1.08 -3.20
C PRO A 94 4.13 1.17 -1.70
N ALA A 95 5.17 1.09 -0.86
CA ALA A 95 5.02 1.26 0.58
C ALA A 95 4.53 2.66 0.95
N LEU A 96 5.16 3.70 0.39
CA LEU A 96 4.76 5.10 0.57
C LEU A 96 3.38 5.39 0.00
N LEU A 97 3.07 4.80 -1.16
CA LEU A 97 1.78 4.98 -1.81
C LEU A 97 0.64 4.37 -0.98
N ALA A 98 0.82 3.14 -0.51
CA ALA A 98 -0.16 2.48 0.36
C ALA A 98 -0.29 3.20 1.72
N TRP A 99 0.83 3.65 2.29
CA TRP A 99 0.84 4.46 3.52
C TRP A 99 0.01 5.74 3.34
N SER A 100 0.26 6.48 2.26
CA SER A 100 -0.39 7.76 1.98
C SER A 100 -1.88 7.59 1.69
N ALA A 101 -2.24 6.60 0.87
CA ALA A 101 -3.63 6.30 0.56
C ALA A 101 -4.42 5.88 1.82
N ALA A 102 -3.86 4.98 2.63
CA ALA A 102 -4.49 4.56 3.88
C ALA A 102 -4.66 5.73 4.86
N GLY A 103 -3.61 6.55 5.03
CA GLY A 103 -3.63 7.71 5.92
C GLY A 103 -4.66 8.75 5.49
N LEU A 104 -4.67 9.12 4.21
CA LEU A 104 -5.60 10.10 3.65
C LEU A 104 -7.06 9.66 3.83
N VAL A 105 -7.38 8.41 3.48
CA VAL A 105 -8.74 7.89 3.57
C VAL A 105 -9.21 7.77 5.02
N SER A 106 -8.33 7.36 5.94
CA SER A 106 -8.67 7.34 7.36
C SER A 106 -8.97 8.76 7.89
N ALA A 107 -8.18 9.77 7.52
CA ALA A 107 -8.39 11.15 7.94
C ALA A 107 -9.71 11.74 7.39
N VAL A 108 -9.98 11.54 6.09
CA VAL A 108 -11.24 12.00 5.46
C VAL A 108 -12.46 11.37 6.15
N ARG A 109 -12.39 10.08 6.48
CA ARG A 109 -13.48 9.37 7.18
C ARG A 109 -13.75 9.95 8.58
N GLU A 110 -12.72 10.33 9.31
CA GLU A 110 -12.84 10.93 10.64
C GLU A 110 -13.54 12.29 10.56
N ILE A 111 -13.11 13.15 9.63
CA ILE A 111 -13.74 14.46 9.36
C ILE A 111 -15.23 14.30 9.02
N LEU A 112 -15.58 13.34 8.16
CA LEU A 112 -16.98 13.11 7.77
C LEU A 112 -17.85 12.65 8.95
N ARG A 113 -17.30 11.83 9.86
CA ARG A 113 -18.00 11.38 11.07
C ARG A 113 -18.24 12.49 12.06
N GLU A 114 -17.24 13.35 12.27
CA GLU A 114 -17.37 14.53 13.14
C GLU A 114 -18.48 15.45 12.63
N ARG A 115 -18.52 15.69 11.31
CA ARG A 115 -19.57 16.51 10.70
C ARG A 115 -20.97 15.88 10.81
N ALA A 116 -21.08 14.57 10.64
CA ALA A 116 -22.35 13.86 10.81
C ALA A 116 -22.88 13.99 12.25
N ARG A 117 -22.01 13.76 13.25
CA ARG A 117 -22.38 13.91 14.68
C ARG A 117 -22.79 15.34 15.03
N ALA A 118 -22.09 16.33 14.49
CA ALA A 118 -22.44 17.73 14.69
C ALA A 118 -23.83 18.05 14.10
N ALA A 119 -24.14 17.54 12.90
CA ALA A 119 -25.45 17.71 12.29
C ALA A 119 -26.57 17.02 13.10
N GLU A 120 -26.33 15.82 13.62
CA GLU A 120 -27.26 15.10 14.50
C GLU A 120 -27.53 15.86 15.80
N ALA A 121 -26.49 16.44 16.42
CA ALA A 121 -26.64 17.24 17.64
C ALA A 121 -27.45 18.52 17.42
N VAL A 122 -27.27 19.18 16.27
CA VAL A 122 -28.06 20.36 15.89
C VAL A 122 -29.52 19.99 15.62
N ALA A 123 -29.80 18.82 15.05
CA ALA A 123 -31.17 18.37 14.77
C ALA A 123 -31.93 17.92 16.03
N ALA A 124 -31.21 17.59 17.11
CA ALA A 124 -31.78 17.08 18.36
C ALA A 124 -32.06 18.15 19.43
N GLY A 125 -31.56 19.38 19.24
CA GLY A 125 -31.76 20.53 20.14
C GLY A 125 -32.73 21.55 19.58
#